data_AF-A0A2V5PZH4-F1
#
_entry.id   AF-A0A2V5PZH4-F1
#
_cell.length_a   1.000
_cell.length_b   1.000
_cell.length_c   1.000
_cell.angle_alpha   90.00
_cell.angle_beta   90.00
_cell.angle_gamma   90.00
#
_symmetry.space_group_name_H-M   'P 1'
#
loop_
_entity.id
_entity.type
_entity.pdbx_description
1 polymer ?
#
loop_
_entity_poly.entity_id
_entity_poly.type
_entity_poly.pdbx_seq_one_letter_code
_entity_poly.pdbx_strand_id
1 'polypeptide(L)' 'PLQPPEFVLFVNDPSLMAETYRRYLEARVRKTEPYPGLPIILTLRPRTGNVRRATSRMPRLSAK' A
#
# COMPACT_ATOMS: atom_id res chain seq x y z
N PRO A 1 25.95 -7.07 -2.11
CA PRO A 1 24.68 -6.38 -2.49
C PRO A 1 23.93 -5.91 -1.23
N LEU A 2 23.58 -4.63 -1.14
CA LEU A 2 22.75 -4.10 -0.05
C LEU A 2 21.28 -4.48 -0.30
N GLN A 3 20.61 -5.03 0.71
CA GLN A 3 19.21 -5.40 0.60
C GLN A 3 18.33 -4.14 0.67
N PRO A 4 17.38 -3.94 -0.27
CA PRO A 4 16.42 -2.84 -0.18
C PRO A 4 15.57 -2.93 1.09
N PRO A 5 15.26 -1.79 1.74
CA PRO A 5 14.36 -1.77 2.88
C PRO A 5 12.93 -2.09 2.44
N GLU A 6 12.32 -3.10 3.06
CA GLU A 6 10.92 -3.46 2.88
C GLU A 6 10.09 -3.07 4.10
N PHE A 7 8.99 -2.35 3.85
CA PHE A 7 8.01 -1.98 4.87
C PHE A 7 6.66 -2.60 4.54
N VAL A 8 6.16 -3.41 5.46
CA VAL A 8 4.83 -4.03 5.35
C VAL A 8 3.82 -3.19 6.11
N LEU A 9 2.85 -2.62 5.39
CA LEU A 9 1.78 -1.81 5.93
C LEU A 9 0.51 -2.65 6.05
N PHE A 10 0.03 -2.84 7.29
CA PHE A 10 -1.26 -3.48 7.53
C PHE A 10 -2.38 -2.45 7.39
N VAL A 11 -3.20 -2.62 6.36
CA VAL A 11 -4.28 -1.69 6.00
C VAL A 11 -5.64 -2.36 6.06
N ASN A 12 -6.69 -1.55 6.14
CA ASN A 12 -8.06 -2.05 6.11
C ASN A 12 -8.42 -2.61 4.74
N ASP A 13 -8.10 -1.87 3.68
CA ASP A 13 -8.32 -2.24 2.29
C ASP A 13 -7.20 -1.65 1.43
N PRO A 14 -6.39 -2.47 0.73
CA PRO A 14 -5.35 -1.98 -0.16
C PRO A 14 -5.86 -1.12 -1.32
N SER A 15 -7.11 -1.29 -1.76
CA SER A 15 -7.70 -0.51 -2.86
C SER A 15 -7.94 0.96 -2.50
N LEU A 16 -8.02 1.28 -1.20
CA LEU A 16 -8.15 2.65 -0.72
C LEU A 16 -6.79 3.39 -0.73
N MET A 17 -5.68 2.70 -0.97
CA MET A 17 -4.36 3.31 -1.05
C MET A 17 -4.14 3.95 -2.42
N ALA A 18 -4.27 5.27 -2.51
CA ALA A 18 -3.90 6.01 -3.71
C ALA A 18 -2.37 6.03 -3.91
N GLU A 19 -1.93 6.05 -5.19
CA GLU A 19 -0.51 6.14 -5.54
C GLU A 19 0.15 7.42 -5.00
N THR A 20 -0.59 8.53 -4.97
CA THR A 20 -0.10 9.80 -4.40
C THR A 20 0.22 9.68 -2.92
N TYR A 21 -0.61 8.96 -2.17
CA TYR A 21 -0.40 8.73 -0.75
C TYR A 21 0.75 7.74 -0.51
N ARG A 22 0.92 6.73 -1.38
CA ARG A 22 2.08 5.83 -1.35
C ARG A 22 3.39 6.60 -1.54
N ARG A 23 3.46 7.48 -2.54
CA ARG A 23 4.63 8.35 -2.78
C ARG A 23 4.90 9.30 -1.61
N TYR A 24 3.84 9.85 -1.00
CA TYR A 24 3.96 10.66 0.19
C TYR A 24 4.60 9.89 1.36
N LEU A 25 4.16 8.65 1.60
CA LEU A 25 4.75 7.79 2.64
C LEU A 25 6.22 7.47 2.33
N GLU A 26 6.56 7.15 1.08
CA GLU A 26 7.94 6.93 0.67
C GLU A 26 8.82 8.17 0.96
N ALA A 27 8.37 9.36 0.54
CA ALA A 27 9.08 10.60 0.78
C ALA A 27 9.22 10.89 2.28
N ARG A 28 8.23 10.50 3.10
CA ARG A 28 8.29 10.65 4.55
C ARG A 28 9.31 9.69 5.18
N VAL A 29 9.39 8.45 4.72
CA VAL A 29 10.43 7.50 5.13
C VAL A 29 11.81 8.03 4.75
N ARG A 30 12.00 8.51 3.51
CA ARG A 30 13.27 9.11 3.05
C ARG A 30 13.69 10.34 3.85
N LYS A 31 12.75 11.10 4.41
CA LYS A 31 13.07 12.23 5.30
C LYS A 31 13.64 11.80 6.65
N THR A 32 13.29 10.61 7.12
CA THR A 32 13.79 10.07 8.39
C THR A 32 15.04 9.23 8.17
N GLU A 33 15.02 8.37 7.15
CA GLU A 33 16.13 7.50 6.74
C GLU A 33 16.29 7.58 5.21
N PRO A 34 17.34 8.26 4.69
CA PRO A 34 17.41 8.63 3.27
C PRO A 34 17.53 7.49 2.26
N TYR A 35 18.07 6.33 2.65
CA TYR A 35 18.34 5.18 1.78
C TYR A 35 18.83 5.58 0.36
N PRO A 36 19.99 6.26 0.25
CA PRO A 36 20.46 6.81 -1.02
C PRO A 36 20.76 5.68 -2.02
N GLY A 37 20.22 5.79 -3.22
CA GLY A 37 20.40 4.78 -4.28
C GLY A 37 19.67 3.45 -4.04
N LEU A 38 18.94 3.29 -2.93
CA LEU A 38 18.13 2.11 -2.64
C LEU A 38 16.64 2.40 -2.89
N PRO A 39 15.92 1.48 -3.56
CA PRO A 39 14.46 1.57 -3.66
C PRO A 39 13.84 1.21 -2.30
N ILE A 40 12.77 1.91 -1.93
CA ILE A 40 11.98 1.56 -0.73
C ILE A 40 10.80 0.72 -1.20
N ILE A 41 10.67 -0.49 -0.64
CA ILE A 41 9.59 -1.41 -1.00
C ILE A 41 8.46 -1.22 0.02
N LEU A 42 7.30 -0.76 -0.46
CA LEU A 42 6.08 -0.66 0.36
C LEU A 42 5.10 -1.76 -0.06
N THR A 43 4.87 -2.72 0.84
CA THR A 43 3.95 -3.85 0.65
C THR A 43 2.68 -3.64 1.49
N LEU A 44 1.51 -3.64 0.86
CA LEU A 44 0.22 -3.50 1.56
C LEU A 44 -0.36 -4.86 1.89
N ARG A 45 -0.72 -5.09 3.14
CA ARG A 45 -1.40 -6.30 3.59
C ARG A 45 -2.77 -5.95 4.18
N PRO A 46 -3.87 -6.51 3.65
CA PRO A 46 -5.15 -6.36 4.30
C PRO A 46 -5.12 -7.08 5.66
N ARG A 47 -5.82 -6.54 6.66
CA ARG A 47 -6.05 -7.25 7.92
C ARG A 47 -6.84 -8.53 7.64
N THR A 48 -6.40 -9.67 8.19
CA THR A 48 -6.96 -11.04 7.99
C THR A 48 -8.49 -11.16 8.21
N GLY A 49 -9.15 -10.20 8.86
CA GLY A 49 -10.61 -10.18 9.05
C GLY A 49 -11.43 -9.42 8.00
N ASN A 50 -10.81 -8.66 7.08
CA ASN A 50 -11.53 -7.75 6.16
C ASN A 50 -11.52 -8.20 4.68
N VAL A 51 -10.87 -9.33 4.36
CA VAL A 51 -10.76 -9.86 3.00
C VAL A 51 -12.14 -10.12 2.36
N ARG A 52 -13.17 -10.44 3.17
CA ARG A 52 -14.54 -10.69 2.69
C ARG A 52 -15.28 -9.43 2.23
N ARG A 53 -14.82 -8.23 2.59
CA ARG A 53 -15.52 -6.97 2.31
C ARG A 53 -14.99 -6.24 1.07
N ALA A 54 -13.69 -6.36 0.77
CA ALA A 54 -13.04 -5.67 -0.33
C ALA A 54 -13.56 -6.11 -1.72
N THR A 55 -13.89 -7.39 -1.90
CA THR A 55 -14.46 -7.92 -3.16
C THR A 55 -15.97 -7.71 -3.31
N SER A 56 -16.67 -7.32 -2.25
CA SER A 56 -18.14 -7.13 -2.26
C SER A 56 -18.62 -5.75 -2.74
N ARG A 57 -17.71 -4.83 -3.06
CA ARG A 57 -18.03 -3.45 -3.45
C ARG A 57 -17.84 -3.13 -4.94
N MET A 58 -17.79 -4.13 -5.82
CA MET A 58 -18.06 -3.86 -7.23
C MET A 58 -19.54 -3.49 -7.38
N PRO A 59 -19.88 -2.28 -7.88
CA PRO A 59 -21.27 -1.99 -8.20
C PRO A 59 -21.69 -2.97 -9.29
N ARG A 60 -22.79 -3.71 -9.04
CA ARG A 60 -23.46 -4.45 -10.12
C ARG A 60 -23.74 -3.41 -11.20
N LEU A 61 -23.12 -3.56 -12.36
CA LEU A 61 -23.53 -2.84 -13.55
C LEU A 61 -25.02 -3.14 -13.70
N SER A 62 -25.86 -2.15 -13.44
CA SER A 62 -27.29 -2.23 -13.67
C SER A 62 -27.48 -2.22 -15.17
N ALA A 63 -27.47 -3.40 -15.78
CA ALA A 63 -27.99 -3.59 -17.12
C ALA A 63 -29.49 -3.26 -17.06
N LYS A 64 -29.87 -2.16 -17.71
CA LYS A 64 -31.25 -1.83 -18.04
C LYS A 64 -31.26 -1.21 -19.43
#